data_AF-A0A812L870-F1
#
_entry.id   AF-A0A812L870-F1
#
_cell.length_a   1.000
_cell.length_b   1.000
_cell.length_c   1.000
_cell.angle_alpha   90.00
_cell.angle_beta   90.00
_cell.angle_gamma   90.00
#
_symmetry.space_group_name_H-M   'P 1'
#
loop_
_entity.id
_entity.type
_entity.pdbx_description
1 polymer ?
#
loop_
_entity_poly.entity_id
_entity_poly.type
_entity_poly.pdbx_seq_one_letter_code
_entity_poly.pdbx_strand_id
1 'polypeptide(L)'
;MDRYSLDKPPAPDTTKQMAFWRWLIVDEIGMVSARLLAQMDQRIRSAKPAADEWKIDPKTNRPRPFGGINVLFTGDFAQLPSPEGGGIAEIPASLRPRGDHAPPPDPLIQHGQELFWGGAVQGVTELVERERCKDEWWNEVVDELREGYLSDKNHKYLHGRPVEGCTLSPEERASRQRVIDGPDDPRLQDMKFVTGTVIVANNDAKYQINKDRAAGYARAAETPLRWSVAKDKALSKVLQTQACDKDAKLRWLQYHDMDTEGLCGMLPLAVGMPVALTQHVDRSEKALLKGRVAHVHSWDWPENDQQPRLVYVKFKDADWTLDGSTEKGLYPIEPVKRTWKLDKGRKNPVLAVSRTQLPLVPAFAITAHSSQGKTLSAVLLDFNIHRRTHVSYGTVVASRVRSREDVLILRAFPAWLYQRGPPEGVAKLLQRLRGELNLDVFREATWPSAPCEACRRAKPLNLFADAQWQRARANRPATCLACEKKKRADRSFQPGKRKKYTARPANWRRSRTPSREPSSRKRTPTASGNA
;
A
#
# COMPACT_ATOMS: atom_id res chain seq x y z
N MET A 1 3.11 -1.25 22.91
CA MET A 1 3.80 -2.10 21.92
C MET A 1 4.96 -1.29 21.39
N ASP A 2 6.18 -1.69 21.68
CA ASP A 2 7.33 -1.22 20.91
C ASP A 2 7.11 -1.65 19.47
N ARG A 3 6.83 -0.68 18.59
CA ARG A 3 6.99 -0.92 17.15
C ARG A 3 8.43 -1.39 16.98
N TYR A 4 8.64 -2.52 16.31
CA TYR A 4 9.97 -2.92 15.85
C TYR A 4 10.46 -1.80 14.92
N SER A 5 11.15 -0.84 15.52
CA SER A 5 11.76 0.26 14.84
C SER A 5 13.12 -0.26 14.40
N LEU A 6 13.34 -0.23 13.09
CA LEU A 6 14.66 -0.44 12.51
C LEU A 6 15.61 0.73 12.83
N ASP A 7 15.21 1.64 13.69
CA ASP A 7 16.05 2.66 14.30
C ASP A 7 16.69 2.16 15.62
N LYS A 8 16.16 1.07 16.23
CA LYS A 8 16.77 0.45 17.42
C LYS A 8 17.77 -0.64 17.01
N PRO A 9 19.01 -0.65 17.55
CA PRO A 9 19.99 -1.68 17.22
C PRO A 9 19.48 -3.08 17.58
N PRO A 10 19.88 -4.12 16.83
CA PRO A 10 19.57 -5.51 17.18
C PRO A 10 20.14 -5.86 18.57
N ALA A 11 19.53 -6.84 19.24
CA ALA A 11 20.06 -7.35 20.50
C ALA A 11 21.50 -7.89 20.29
N PRO A 12 22.38 -7.81 21.31
CA PRO A 12 23.77 -8.26 21.18
C PRO A 12 23.91 -9.69 20.65
N ASP A 13 23.06 -10.61 21.13
CA ASP A 13 23.11 -12.02 20.68
C ASP A 13 22.67 -12.19 19.24
N THR A 14 21.62 -11.46 18.80
CA THR A 14 21.23 -11.42 17.39
C THR A 14 22.36 -10.88 16.52
N THR A 15 23.06 -9.84 16.97
CA THR A 15 24.20 -9.25 16.24
C THR A 15 25.34 -10.25 16.10
N LYS A 16 25.67 -10.99 17.17
CA LYS A 16 26.67 -12.07 17.13
C LYS A 16 26.27 -13.15 16.14
N GLN A 17 25.01 -13.59 16.12
CA GLN A 17 24.53 -14.57 15.14
C GLN A 17 24.63 -14.04 13.71
N MET A 18 24.20 -12.80 13.47
CA MET A 18 24.28 -12.15 12.16
C MET A 18 25.71 -12.07 11.62
N ALA A 19 26.72 -11.91 12.49
CA ALA A 19 28.13 -11.89 12.10
C ALA A 19 28.54 -13.18 11.34
N PHE A 20 27.94 -14.32 11.66
CA PHE A 20 28.25 -15.62 11.06
C PHE A 20 27.31 -16.04 9.92
N TRP A 21 26.31 -15.23 9.58
CA TRP A 21 25.40 -15.56 8.47
C TRP A 21 26.13 -15.71 7.14
N ARG A 22 25.73 -16.71 6.36
CA ARG A 22 26.21 -16.93 4.98
C ARG A 22 25.12 -16.77 3.94
N TRP A 23 23.87 -16.94 4.36
CA TRP A 23 22.68 -16.89 3.51
C TRP A 23 21.62 -16.01 4.16
N LEU A 24 20.95 -15.23 3.34
CA LEU A 24 19.72 -14.54 3.66
C LEU A 24 18.68 -14.90 2.60
N ILE A 25 17.55 -15.45 3.02
CA ILE A 25 16.43 -15.75 2.15
C ILE A 25 15.32 -14.75 2.48
N VAL A 26 14.85 -14.03 1.47
CA VAL A 26 13.77 -13.05 1.61
C VAL A 26 12.65 -13.45 0.66
N ASP A 27 11.58 -13.97 1.25
CA ASP A 27 10.37 -14.29 0.52
C ASP A 27 9.44 -13.07 0.39
N GLU A 28 8.57 -13.11 -0.63
CA GLU A 28 7.66 -12.04 -1.02
C GLU A 28 8.35 -10.67 -1.17
N ILE A 29 9.49 -10.64 -1.87
CA ILE A 29 10.31 -9.44 -2.08
C ILE A 29 9.53 -8.26 -2.69
N GLY A 30 8.47 -8.52 -3.47
CA GLY A 30 7.59 -7.48 -4.01
C GLY A 30 6.87 -6.64 -2.95
N MET A 31 6.66 -7.19 -1.74
CA MET A 31 6.05 -6.51 -0.60
C MET A 31 7.06 -5.79 0.30
N VAL A 32 8.36 -6.04 0.13
CA VAL A 32 9.41 -5.39 0.90
C VAL A 32 9.62 -3.98 0.35
N SER A 33 9.64 -2.99 1.23
CA SER A 33 9.95 -1.61 0.82
C SER A 33 11.43 -1.44 0.55
N ALA A 34 11.77 -0.53 -0.37
CA ALA A 34 13.16 -0.19 -0.64
C ALA A 34 13.87 0.32 0.63
N ARG A 35 13.19 1.14 1.45
CA ARG A 35 13.71 1.58 2.74
C ARG A 35 14.05 0.41 3.67
N LEU A 36 13.15 -0.57 3.79
CA LEU A 36 13.38 -1.75 4.63
C LEU A 36 14.60 -2.55 4.14
N LEU A 37 14.67 -2.79 2.83
CA LEU A 37 15.80 -3.51 2.22
C LEU A 37 17.13 -2.79 2.46
N ALA A 38 17.16 -1.47 2.32
CA ALA A 38 18.32 -0.64 2.62
C ALA A 38 18.78 -0.77 4.08
N GLN A 39 17.83 -0.72 5.02
CA GLN A 39 18.12 -0.88 6.45
C GLN A 39 18.66 -2.29 6.75
N MET A 40 18.14 -3.33 6.09
CA MET A 40 18.66 -4.69 6.21
C MET A 40 20.11 -4.78 5.73
N ASP A 41 20.40 -4.27 4.53
CA ASP A 41 21.75 -4.23 3.97
C ASP A 41 22.74 -3.50 4.91
N GLN A 42 22.40 -2.30 5.37
CA GLN A 42 23.24 -1.51 6.29
C GLN A 42 23.53 -2.26 7.59
N ARG A 43 22.49 -2.86 8.20
CA ARG A 43 22.64 -3.61 9.47
C ARG A 43 23.53 -4.82 9.31
N ILE A 44 23.36 -5.59 8.23
CA ILE A 44 24.20 -6.77 7.99
C ILE A 44 25.65 -6.35 7.75
N ARG A 45 25.90 -5.29 6.96
CA ARG A 45 27.25 -4.74 6.76
C ARG A 45 27.90 -4.29 8.07
N SER A 46 27.13 -3.71 8.99
CA SER A 46 27.61 -3.31 10.32
C SER A 46 27.90 -4.51 11.24
N ALA A 47 27.07 -5.55 11.20
CA ALA A 47 27.24 -6.75 12.03
C ALA A 47 28.39 -7.65 11.54
N LYS A 48 28.68 -7.66 10.24
CA LYS A 48 29.75 -8.47 9.66
C LYS A 48 31.14 -8.03 10.12
N PRO A 49 32.02 -8.94 10.60
CA PRO A 49 33.39 -8.58 11.00
C PRO A 49 34.18 -7.95 9.85
N ALA A 50 35.06 -6.99 10.16
CA ALA A 50 35.94 -6.40 9.14
C ALA A 50 36.93 -7.41 8.53
N ALA A 51 37.28 -8.46 9.29
CA ALA A 51 38.13 -9.56 8.86
C ALA A 51 37.40 -10.63 8.00
N ASP A 52 36.09 -10.51 7.80
CA ASP A 52 35.36 -11.42 6.90
C ASP A 52 35.82 -11.16 5.46
N GLU A 53 36.48 -12.15 4.86
CA GLU A 53 37.08 -12.08 3.52
C GLU A 53 36.07 -11.70 2.41
N TRP A 54 34.78 -11.94 2.64
CA TRP A 54 33.72 -11.67 1.68
C TRP A 54 33.14 -10.26 1.82
N LYS A 55 33.39 -9.58 2.95
CA LYS A 55 32.79 -8.28 3.24
C LYS A 55 33.26 -7.18 2.30
N ILE A 56 34.53 -7.22 1.89
CA ILE A 56 35.13 -6.22 1.01
C ILE A 56 35.28 -6.79 -0.40
N ASP A 57 34.96 -5.98 -1.40
CA ASP A 57 35.30 -6.30 -2.79
C ASP A 57 36.78 -6.00 -3.03
N PRO A 58 37.62 -7.00 -3.37
CA PRO A 58 39.04 -6.80 -3.59
C PRO A 58 39.35 -5.89 -4.79
N LYS A 59 38.41 -5.73 -5.75
CA LYS A 59 38.61 -4.88 -6.93
C LYS A 59 38.36 -3.41 -6.63
N THR A 60 37.36 -3.10 -5.80
CA THR A 60 36.92 -1.73 -5.54
C THR A 60 37.33 -1.22 -4.16
N ASN A 61 37.81 -2.11 -3.28
CA ASN A 61 38.07 -1.86 -1.86
C ASN A 61 36.86 -1.26 -1.12
N ARG A 62 35.64 -1.61 -1.56
CA ARG A 62 34.38 -1.14 -0.97
C ARG A 62 33.63 -2.30 -0.30
N PRO A 63 32.82 -2.02 0.74
CA PRO A 63 31.93 -3.03 1.32
C PRO A 63 30.95 -3.57 0.28
N ARG A 64 30.89 -4.89 0.15
CA ARG A 64 29.92 -5.59 -0.69
C ARG A 64 28.50 -5.41 -0.14
N PRO A 65 27.47 -5.46 -1.01
CA PRO A 65 26.08 -5.62 -0.61
C PRO A 65 25.91 -6.73 0.42
N PHE A 66 25.07 -6.48 1.43
CA PHE A 66 24.76 -7.35 2.55
C PHE A 66 25.99 -7.92 3.26
N GLY A 67 27.11 -7.18 3.27
CA GLY A 67 28.35 -7.62 3.91
C GLY A 67 28.94 -8.88 3.27
N GLY A 68 28.65 -9.14 1.99
CA GLY A 68 29.23 -10.24 1.23
C GLY A 68 28.54 -11.60 1.39
N ILE A 69 27.38 -11.66 2.06
CA ILE A 69 26.61 -12.90 2.16
C ILE A 69 25.86 -13.20 0.84
N ASN A 70 25.48 -14.47 0.67
CA ASN A 70 24.57 -14.86 -0.40
C ASN A 70 23.14 -14.44 -0.04
N VAL A 71 22.43 -13.83 -0.98
CA VAL A 71 21.04 -13.41 -0.77
C VAL A 71 20.15 -14.01 -1.85
N LEU A 72 19.11 -14.73 -1.44
CA LEU A 72 18.09 -15.26 -2.32
C LEU A 72 16.79 -14.46 -2.10
N PHE A 73 16.33 -13.80 -3.16
CA PHE A 73 15.05 -13.12 -3.19
C PHE A 73 14.04 -13.99 -3.91
N THR A 74 12.89 -14.24 -3.28
CA THR A 74 11.73 -14.90 -3.91
C THR A 74 10.52 -13.98 -3.84
N GLY A 75 9.66 -14.03 -4.85
CA GLY A 75 8.44 -13.23 -4.91
C GLY A 75 8.13 -12.72 -6.31
N ASP A 76 7.11 -11.86 -6.39
CA ASP A 76 6.60 -11.35 -7.68
C ASP A 76 6.45 -9.82 -7.61
N PHE A 77 7.13 -9.10 -8.50
CA PHE A 77 7.06 -7.64 -8.60
C PHE A 77 5.76 -7.14 -9.26
N ALA A 78 4.99 -8.02 -9.91
CA ALA A 78 3.67 -7.68 -10.43
C ALA A 78 2.61 -7.61 -9.31
N GLN A 79 2.96 -7.87 -8.05
CA GLN A 79 2.04 -7.71 -6.94
C GLN A 79 1.89 -6.23 -6.49
N LEU A 80 1.16 -5.99 -5.40
CA LEU A 80 1.04 -4.66 -4.82
C LEU A 80 2.36 -4.30 -4.10
N PRO A 81 2.93 -3.11 -4.36
CA PRO A 81 4.14 -2.66 -3.68
C PRO A 81 3.85 -2.37 -2.20
N SER A 82 4.91 -2.25 -1.39
CA SER A 82 4.78 -1.79 -0.01
C SER A 82 4.04 -0.45 0.06
N PRO A 83 3.04 -0.30 0.96
CA PRO A 83 2.32 0.96 1.15
C PRO A 83 3.21 2.14 1.58
N GLU A 84 4.35 1.86 2.23
CA GLU A 84 5.30 2.85 2.74
C GLU A 84 6.74 2.46 2.41
N GLY A 85 7.64 3.45 2.33
CA GLY A 85 9.08 3.22 2.16
C GLY A 85 9.54 2.97 0.72
N GLY A 86 8.69 3.24 -0.27
CA GLY A 86 8.97 3.16 -1.71
C GLY A 86 9.04 1.72 -2.24
N GLY A 87 8.52 1.49 -3.45
CA GLY A 87 8.62 0.20 -4.12
C GLY A 87 10.03 -0.06 -4.66
N ILE A 88 10.51 -1.30 -4.52
CA ILE A 88 11.80 -1.76 -5.08
C ILE A 88 11.79 -1.67 -6.62
N ALA A 89 10.68 -2.05 -7.23
CA ALA A 89 10.49 -2.03 -8.68
C ALA A 89 10.16 -0.65 -9.24
N GLU A 90 10.00 0.37 -8.41
CA GLU A 90 9.83 1.73 -8.93
C GLU A 90 11.14 2.23 -9.57
N ILE A 91 11.03 2.91 -10.72
CA ILE A 91 12.21 3.47 -11.40
C ILE A 91 12.93 4.42 -10.42
N PRO A 92 14.23 4.23 -10.13
CA PRO A 92 14.99 5.08 -9.22
C PRO A 92 14.96 6.56 -9.61
N ALA A 93 14.99 7.46 -8.63
CA ALA A 93 15.05 8.90 -8.89
C ALA A 93 16.30 9.32 -9.68
N SER A 94 17.40 8.55 -9.59
CA SER A 94 18.61 8.73 -10.39
C SER A 94 18.42 8.44 -11.89
N LEU A 95 17.33 7.76 -12.26
CA LEU A 95 16.97 7.40 -13.63
C LEU A 95 15.74 8.15 -14.18
N ARG A 96 15.08 8.99 -13.36
CA ARG A 96 13.89 9.78 -13.76
C ARG A 96 14.23 11.26 -13.95
N PRO A 97 13.63 11.97 -14.91
CA PRO A 97 13.76 13.42 -15.03
C PRO A 97 13.37 14.12 -13.74
N ARG A 98 14.27 14.94 -13.18
CA ARG A 98 14.01 15.66 -11.94
C ARG A 98 13.57 17.09 -12.25
N GLY A 99 12.33 17.42 -11.92
CA GLY A 99 11.85 18.79 -11.96
C GLY A 99 12.56 19.66 -10.92
N ASP A 100 12.78 20.94 -11.23
CA ASP A 100 13.54 21.89 -10.40
C ASP A 100 13.01 22.06 -8.97
N HIS A 101 11.76 21.68 -8.72
CA HIS A 101 11.09 21.81 -7.42
C HIS A 101 10.79 20.46 -6.73
N ALA A 102 11.26 19.33 -7.27
CA ALA A 102 11.07 18.04 -6.64
C ALA A 102 12.00 17.89 -5.41
N PRO A 103 11.47 17.47 -4.23
CA PRO A 103 12.30 17.27 -3.04
C PRO A 103 13.42 16.24 -3.30
N PRO A 104 14.53 16.27 -2.53
CA PRO A 104 15.51 15.18 -2.50
C PRO A 104 14.82 13.83 -2.32
N PRO A 105 15.19 12.82 -3.13
CA PRO A 105 14.73 11.46 -2.84
C PRO A 105 15.25 11.05 -1.47
N ASP A 106 14.48 10.23 -0.77
CA ASP A 106 14.89 9.68 0.50
C ASP A 106 16.13 8.78 0.29
N PRO A 107 17.25 9.03 0.99
CA PRO A 107 18.50 8.28 0.77
C PRO A 107 18.37 6.77 1.02
N LEU A 108 17.52 6.34 1.96
CA LEU A 108 17.31 4.92 2.24
C LEU A 108 16.48 4.27 1.14
N ILE A 109 15.45 4.97 0.64
CA ILE A 109 14.66 4.46 -0.49
C ILE A 109 15.56 4.31 -1.72
N GLN A 110 16.39 5.32 -1.99
CA GLN A 110 17.33 5.30 -3.11
C GLN A 110 18.32 4.14 -2.98
N HIS A 111 18.97 3.97 -1.83
CA HIS A 111 19.89 2.86 -1.58
C HIS A 111 19.22 1.49 -1.79
N GLY A 112 17.98 1.32 -1.31
CA GLY A 112 17.24 0.07 -1.45
C GLY A 112 16.90 -0.26 -2.91
N GLN A 113 16.52 0.75 -3.69
CA GLN A 113 16.32 0.59 -5.13
C GLN A 113 17.64 0.30 -5.85
N GLU A 114 18.73 0.96 -5.47
CA GLU A 114 20.06 0.75 -6.06
C GLU A 114 20.59 -0.68 -5.87
N LEU A 115 20.16 -1.41 -4.84
CA LEU A 115 20.50 -2.83 -4.70
C LEU A 115 19.96 -3.67 -5.89
N PHE A 116 18.75 -3.39 -6.36
CA PHE A 116 18.15 -4.12 -7.49
C PHE A 116 18.56 -3.53 -8.84
N TRP A 117 18.56 -2.21 -8.97
CA TRP A 117 18.84 -1.52 -10.23
C TRP A 117 20.35 -1.39 -10.50
N GLY A 118 21.15 -1.13 -9.48
CA GLY A 118 22.59 -0.88 -9.58
C GLY A 118 23.47 -2.11 -9.79
N GLY A 119 22.88 -3.31 -9.90
CA GLY A 119 23.60 -4.54 -10.24
C GLY A 119 24.14 -5.34 -9.06
N ALA A 120 23.68 -5.09 -7.82
CA ALA A 120 23.98 -5.99 -6.72
C ALA A 120 23.25 -7.34 -6.85
N VAL A 121 22.06 -7.34 -7.45
CA VAL A 121 21.35 -8.56 -7.85
C VAL A 121 21.92 -9.07 -9.17
N GLN A 122 22.44 -10.31 -9.16
CA GLN A 122 23.20 -10.90 -10.26
C GLN A 122 22.33 -11.32 -11.45
N GLY A 123 21.05 -11.60 -11.22
CA GLY A 123 20.11 -12.03 -12.26
C GLY A 123 18.75 -12.40 -11.69
N VAL A 124 17.90 -12.99 -12.53
CA VAL A 124 16.57 -13.51 -12.15
C VAL A 124 16.36 -14.89 -12.77
N THR A 125 15.66 -15.76 -12.04
CA THR A 125 15.13 -17.03 -12.56
C THR A 125 13.61 -16.97 -12.46
N GLU A 126 12.93 -17.11 -13.60
CA GLU A 126 11.48 -17.00 -13.66
C GLU A 126 10.84 -18.38 -13.71
N LEU A 127 9.89 -18.62 -12.81
CA LEU A 127 9.06 -19.82 -12.82
C LEU A 127 7.88 -19.59 -13.77
N VAL A 128 7.71 -20.49 -14.74
CA VAL A 128 6.69 -20.37 -15.80
C VAL A 128 5.49 -21.29 -15.59
N GLU A 129 5.66 -22.35 -14.80
CA GLU A 129 4.59 -23.31 -14.50
C GLU A 129 3.75 -22.84 -13.32
N ARG A 130 2.42 -22.75 -13.53
CA ARG A 130 1.45 -22.37 -12.49
C ARG A 130 0.87 -23.61 -11.83
N GLU A 131 1.13 -23.75 -10.53
CA GLU A 131 0.55 -24.83 -9.72
C GLU A 131 -0.78 -24.49 -9.06
N ARG A 132 -1.04 -23.21 -8.77
CA ARG A 132 -2.23 -22.81 -8.00
C ARG A 132 -3.54 -23.03 -8.76
N CYS A 133 -3.64 -22.49 -9.97
CA CYS A 133 -4.85 -22.48 -10.78
C CYS A 133 -4.58 -23.25 -12.06
N LYS A 134 -5.31 -24.34 -12.28
CA LYS A 134 -5.22 -25.17 -13.50
C LYS A 134 -6.35 -24.85 -14.50
N ASP A 135 -7.21 -23.88 -14.18
CA ASP A 135 -8.23 -23.36 -15.08
C ASP A 135 -7.59 -22.41 -16.11
N GLU A 136 -7.52 -22.85 -17.37
CA GLU A 136 -6.85 -22.13 -18.46
C GLU A 136 -7.46 -20.75 -18.75
N TRP A 137 -8.79 -20.64 -18.78
CA TRP A 137 -9.43 -19.36 -19.08
C TRP A 137 -9.29 -18.38 -17.91
N TRP A 138 -9.42 -18.85 -16.66
CA TRP A 138 -9.18 -17.95 -15.53
C TRP A 138 -7.72 -17.47 -15.50
N ASN A 139 -6.78 -18.34 -15.87
CA ASN A 139 -5.38 -17.97 -16.05
C ASN A 139 -5.20 -16.91 -17.14
N GLU A 140 -5.89 -17.02 -18.29
CA GLU A 140 -5.93 -15.98 -19.33
C GLU A 140 -6.40 -14.63 -18.77
N VAL A 141 -7.49 -14.62 -18.01
CA VAL A 141 -8.01 -13.40 -17.35
C VAL A 141 -6.98 -12.81 -16.38
N VAL A 142 -6.33 -13.63 -15.57
CA VAL A 142 -5.30 -13.18 -14.62
C VAL A 142 -4.08 -12.60 -15.34
N ASP A 143 -3.67 -13.18 -16.47
CA ASP A 143 -2.53 -12.72 -17.27
C ASP A 143 -2.86 -11.38 -17.94
N GLU A 144 -4.05 -11.23 -18.51
CA GLU A 144 -4.52 -9.94 -19.04
C GLU A 144 -4.52 -8.84 -17.96
N LEU A 145 -4.98 -9.17 -16.74
CA LEU A 145 -4.91 -8.25 -15.61
C LEU A 145 -3.46 -7.92 -15.23
N ARG A 146 -2.54 -8.90 -15.30
CA ARG A 146 -1.09 -8.76 -15.01
C ARG A 146 -0.41 -7.80 -15.98
N GLU A 147 -0.74 -7.90 -17.26
CA GLU A 147 -0.27 -6.98 -18.30
C GLU A 147 -0.97 -5.61 -18.25
N GLY A 148 -1.92 -5.43 -17.32
CA GLY A 148 -2.67 -4.19 -17.17
C GLY A 148 -3.58 -3.90 -18.36
N TYR A 149 -4.01 -4.95 -19.07
CA TYR A 149 -4.91 -4.89 -20.22
C TYR A 149 -5.91 -6.05 -20.23
N LEU A 150 -7.07 -5.85 -19.62
CA LEU A 150 -8.23 -6.75 -19.72
C LEU A 150 -8.90 -6.59 -21.10
N SER A 151 -9.01 -7.67 -21.87
CA SER A 151 -9.62 -7.61 -23.19
C SER A 151 -11.12 -7.37 -23.12
N ASP A 152 -11.67 -6.71 -24.15
CA ASP A 152 -13.12 -6.53 -24.26
C ASP A 152 -13.88 -7.86 -24.30
N LYS A 153 -13.24 -8.91 -24.86
CA LYS A 153 -13.74 -10.28 -24.88
C LYS A 153 -13.93 -10.81 -23.45
N ASN A 154 -12.88 -10.82 -22.64
CA ASN A 154 -12.95 -11.33 -21.27
C ASN A 154 -13.77 -10.42 -20.35
N HIS A 155 -13.73 -9.10 -20.56
CA HIS A 155 -14.64 -8.17 -19.89
C HIS A 155 -16.11 -8.54 -20.13
N LYS A 156 -16.51 -8.77 -21.39
CA LYS A 156 -17.87 -9.20 -21.74
C LYS A 156 -18.22 -10.56 -21.11
N TYR A 157 -17.34 -11.55 -21.21
CA TYR A 157 -17.56 -12.86 -20.60
C TYR A 157 -17.77 -12.78 -19.08
N LEU A 158 -16.94 -12.03 -18.35
CA LEU A 158 -17.08 -11.83 -16.92
C LEU A 158 -18.45 -11.24 -16.55
N HIS A 159 -18.99 -10.36 -17.40
CA HIS A 159 -20.30 -9.74 -17.23
C HIS A 159 -21.48 -10.54 -17.81
N GLY A 160 -21.25 -11.75 -18.34
CA GLY A 160 -22.30 -12.53 -19.00
C GLY A 160 -22.86 -11.90 -20.28
N ARG A 161 -22.09 -11.01 -20.93
CA ARG A 161 -22.52 -10.29 -22.13
C ARG A 161 -22.18 -11.07 -23.41
N PRO A 162 -22.96 -10.91 -24.50
CA PRO A 162 -22.67 -11.55 -25.77
C PRO A 162 -21.29 -11.16 -26.33
N VAL A 163 -20.55 -12.16 -26.83
CA VAL A 163 -19.28 -11.99 -27.55
C VAL A 163 -19.50 -12.39 -29.01
N GLU A 164 -19.10 -11.53 -29.94
CA GLU A 164 -19.23 -11.76 -31.37
C GLU A 164 -18.38 -12.96 -31.80
N GLY A 165 -18.94 -13.85 -32.63
CA GLY A 165 -18.27 -15.08 -33.08
C GLY A 165 -18.06 -16.13 -31.97
N CYS A 166 -18.77 -16.03 -30.85
CA CYS A 166 -18.62 -17.00 -29.75
C CYS A 166 -19.05 -18.41 -30.17
N THR A 167 -18.13 -19.37 -30.04
CA THR A 167 -18.33 -20.80 -30.31
C THR A 167 -18.49 -21.65 -29.05
N LEU A 168 -18.52 -21.01 -27.87
CA LEU A 168 -18.62 -21.70 -26.57
C LEU A 168 -20.04 -22.23 -26.33
N SER A 169 -20.14 -23.37 -25.64
CA SER A 169 -21.43 -23.91 -25.22
C SER A 169 -22.15 -22.95 -24.25
N PRO A 170 -23.49 -23.07 -24.11
CA PRO A 170 -24.22 -22.32 -23.09
C PRO A 170 -23.65 -22.48 -21.67
N GLU A 171 -23.25 -23.70 -21.30
CA GLU A 171 -22.72 -24.03 -19.98
C GLU A 171 -21.37 -23.34 -19.75
N GLU A 172 -20.48 -23.38 -20.75
CA GLU A 172 -19.18 -22.72 -20.68
C GLU A 172 -19.30 -21.19 -20.70
N ARG A 173 -20.34 -20.63 -21.33
CA ARG A 173 -20.62 -19.18 -21.22
C ARG A 173 -21.11 -18.81 -19.82
N ALA A 174 -21.98 -19.61 -19.23
CA ALA A 174 -22.46 -19.41 -17.87
C ALA A 174 -21.33 -19.54 -16.83
N SER A 175 -20.40 -20.49 -17.03
CA SER A 175 -19.20 -20.66 -16.17
C SER A 175 -18.28 -19.43 -16.20
N ARG A 176 -18.30 -18.65 -17.28
CA ARG A 176 -17.47 -17.43 -17.42
C ARG A 176 -18.12 -16.16 -16.87
N GLN A 177 -19.44 -16.13 -16.70
CA GLN A 177 -20.10 -15.00 -16.03
C GLN A 177 -19.75 -15.05 -14.54
N ARG A 178 -18.83 -14.20 -14.08
CA ARG A 178 -18.40 -14.14 -12.67
C ARG A 178 -18.92 -12.89 -11.96
N VAL A 179 -19.38 -11.88 -12.68
CA VAL A 179 -20.13 -10.77 -12.09
C VAL A 179 -21.50 -11.28 -11.63
N ILE A 180 -21.85 -10.96 -10.38
CA ILE A 180 -23.15 -11.30 -9.81
C ILE A 180 -24.24 -10.38 -10.35
N ASP A 181 -25.45 -10.91 -10.46
CA ASP A 181 -26.60 -10.17 -10.99
C ASP A 181 -27.19 -9.20 -9.96
N GLY A 182 -26.94 -9.45 -8.68
CA GLY A 182 -27.43 -8.62 -7.57
C GLY A 182 -27.23 -9.29 -6.21
N PRO A 183 -27.80 -8.70 -5.14
CA PRO A 183 -27.71 -9.26 -3.79
C PRO A 183 -28.42 -10.62 -3.64
N ASP A 184 -29.38 -10.93 -4.52
CA ASP A 184 -30.16 -12.17 -4.52
C ASP A 184 -29.61 -13.23 -5.48
N ASP A 185 -28.40 -13.02 -6.03
CA ASP A 185 -27.77 -14.01 -6.91
C ASP A 185 -27.65 -15.37 -6.19
N PRO A 186 -28.21 -16.46 -6.76
CA PRO A 186 -28.30 -17.74 -6.06
C PRO A 186 -26.93 -18.32 -5.70
N ARG A 187 -25.87 -17.95 -6.43
CA ARG A 187 -24.50 -18.40 -6.15
C ARG A 187 -23.98 -17.88 -4.82
N LEU A 188 -24.52 -16.77 -4.30
CA LEU A 188 -24.15 -16.24 -2.98
C LEU A 188 -24.65 -17.11 -1.82
N GLN A 189 -25.63 -17.99 -2.06
CA GLN A 189 -26.15 -18.92 -1.05
C GLN A 189 -25.29 -20.17 -0.89
N ASP A 190 -24.38 -20.45 -1.82
CA ASP A 190 -23.41 -21.53 -1.66
C ASP A 190 -22.52 -21.24 -0.44
N MET A 191 -22.42 -22.21 0.47
CA MET A 191 -21.65 -22.10 1.71
C MET A 191 -20.19 -21.68 1.49
N LYS A 192 -19.59 -22.02 0.34
CA LYS A 192 -18.22 -21.56 0.01
C LYS A 192 -18.18 -20.04 -0.18
N PHE A 193 -19.23 -19.43 -0.72
CA PHE A 193 -19.35 -17.98 -0.88
C PHE A 193 -19.97 -17.28 0.33
N VAL A 194 -20.77 -17.96 1.16
CA VAL A 194 -21.21 -17.45 2.48
C VAL A 194 -20.01 -17.26 3.42
N THR A 195 -19.11 -18.24 3.45
CA THR A 195 -17.86 -18.17 4.24
C THR A 195 -16.69 -17.55 3.47
N GLY A 196 -16.88 -17.31 2.17
CA GLY A 196 -15.88 -16.79 1.25
C GLY A 196 -15.32 -15.43 1.67
N THR A 197 -14.05 -15.22 1.33
CA THR A 197 -13.35 -13.98 1.68
C THR A 197 -13.64 -12.88 0.67
N VAL A 198 -14.15 -11.75 1.13
CA VAL A 198 -14.22 -10.53 0.32
C VAL A 198 -12.87 -9.83 0.31
N ILE A 199 -12.36 -9.53 -0.88
CA ILE A 199 -11.11 -8.77 -1.02
C ILE A 199 -11.43 -7.35 -1.47
N VAL A 200 -11.09 -6.38 -0.62
CA VAL A 200 -11.36 -4.96 -0.88
C VAL A 200 -10.08 -4.14 -1.07
N ALA A 201 -10.18 -3.03 -1.78
CA ALA A 201 -9.06 -2.10 -1.94
C ALA A 201 -8.74 -1.32 -0.66
N ASN A 202 -9.78 -0.89 0.08
CA ASN A 202 -9.66 0.03 1.19
C ASN A 202 -10.09 -0.60 2.52
N ASN A 203 -9.47 -0.15 3.61
CA ASN A 203 -9.79 -0.62 4.95
C ASN A 203 -11.24 -0.31 5.35
N ASP A 204 -11.75 0.90 5.06
CA ASP A 204 -13.08 1.32 5.53
C ASP A 204 -14.20 0.34 5.16
N ALA A 205 -14.23 -0.11 3.90
CA ALA A 205 -15.21 -1.09 3.42
C ALA A 205 -15.07 -2.45 4.12
N LYS A 206 -13.82 -2.88 4.39
CA LYS A 206 -13.52 -4.17 5.03
C LYS A 206 -14.28 -4.34 6.36
N TYR A 207 -14.44 -3.27 7.14
CA TYR A 207 -15.02 -3.35 8.48
C TYR A 207 -16.52 -3.49 8.47
N GLN A 208 -17.19 -2.70 7.64
CA GLN A 208 -18.64 -2.81 7.49
C GLN A 208 -18.99 -4.17 6.86
N ILE A 209 -18.26 -4.59 5.82
CA ILE A 209 -18.45 -5.90 5.18
C ILE A 209 -18.25 -7.03 6.18
N ASN A 210 -17.24 -6.98 7.05
CA ASN A 210 -17.03 -7.99 8.08
C ASN A 210 -18.22 -8.10 9.05
N LYS A 211 -18.82 -6.97 9.45
CA LYS A 211 -20.01 -6.95 10.32
C LYS A 211 -21.24 -7.49 9.59
N ASP A 212 -21.50 -7.00 8.39
CA ASP A 212 -22.67 -7.39 7.60
C ASP A 212 -22.63 -8.88 7.24
N ARG A 213 -21.44 -9.38 6.89
CA ARG A 213 -21.25 -10.81 6.60
C ARG A 213 -21.28 -11.69 7.83
N ALA A 214 -20.86 -11.20 9.00
CA ALA A 214 -21.09 -11.93 10.25
C ALA A 214 -22.59 -12.10 10.53
N ALA A 215 -23.39 -11.06 10.28
CA ALA A 215 -24.85 -11.17 10.38
C ALA A 215 -25.45 -12.07 9.30
N GLY A 216 -24.95 -11.99 8.06
CA GLY A 216 -25.34 -12.89 6.97
C GLY A 216 -25.03 -14.36 7.28
N TYR A 217 -23.83 -14.66 7.78
CA TYR A 217 -23.43 -15.99 8.20
C TYR A 217 -24.32 -16.51 9.32
N ALA A 218 -24.59 -15.71 10.35
CA ALA A 218 -25.43 -16.12 11.47
C ALA A 218 -26.85 -16.53 11.02
N ARG A 219 -27.43 -15.79 10.06
CA ARG A 219 -28.71 -16.16 9.44
C ARG A 219 -28.62 -17.46 8.62
N ALA A 220 -27.61 -17.57 7.76
CA ALA A 220 -27.45 -18.74 6.87
C ALA A 220 -27.12 -20.04 7.64
N ALA A 221 -26.38 -19.93 8.74
CA ALA A 221 -26.01 -21.05 9.60
C ALA A 221 -26.98 -21.26 10.79
N GLU A 222 -28.09 -20.52 10.82
CA GLU A 222 -29.13 -20.59 11.87
C GLU A 222 -28.57 -20.51 13.31
N THR A 223 -27.48 -19.75 13.50
CA THR A 223 -26.83 -19.57 14.80
C THR A 223 -27.12 -18.19 15.37
N PRO A 224 -27.32 -18.06 16.70
CA PRO A 224 -27.46 -16.75 17.33
C PRO A 224 -26.22 -15.87 17.11
N LEU A 225 -26.46 -14.62 16.69
CA LEU A 225 -25.45 -13.57 16.64
C LEU A 225 -25.43 -12.80 17.96
N ARG A 226 -24.29 -12.79 18.66
CA ARG A 226 -24.07 -11.95 19.85
C ARG A 226 -23.03 -10.88 19.57
N TRP A 227 -23.17 -9.72 20.21
CA TRP A 227 -22.26 -8.60 20.06
C TRP A 227 -21.48 -8.37 21.36
N SER A 228 -20.17 -8.59 21.32
CA SER A 228 -19.28 -8.25 22.44
C SER A 228 -18.96 -6.75 22.39
N VAL A 229 -19.40 -6.02 23.40
CA VAL A 229 -19.19 -4.58 23.53
C VAL A 229 -17.87 -4.31 24.26
N ALA A 230 -17.00 -3.50 23.67
CA ALA A 230 -15.73 -3.15 24.29
C ALA A 230 -15.92 -2.27 25.53
N LYS A 231 -15.08 -2.49 26.54
CA LYS A 231 -15.08 -1.67 27.76
C LYS A 231 -14.02 -0.57 27.64
N ASP A 232 -14.46 0.66 27.41
CA ASP A 232 -13.59 1.83 27.29
C ASP A 232 -13.52 2.66 28.60
N LYS A 233 -12.31 2.99 29.04
CA LYS A 233 -12.01 3.86 30.18
C LYS A 233 -11.15 5.04 29.74
N ALA A 234 -11.69 6.25 29.87
CA ALA A 234 -10.95 7.49 29.68
C ALA A 234 -9.84 7.61 30.72
N LEU A 235 -8.62 7.97 30.28
CA LEU A 235 -7.53 8.28 31.20
C LEU A 235 -7.56 9.76 31.60
N SER A 236 -6.81 10.12 32.64
CA SER A 236 -6.90 11.41 33.34
C SER A 236 -6.88 12.63 32.41
N LYS A 237 -6.03 12.61 31.37
CA LYS A 237 -5.92 13.75 30.44
C LYS A 237 -7.16 13.94 29.58
N VAL A 238 -7.85 12.85 29.20
CA VAL A 238 -9.13 12.92 28.48
C VAL A 238 -10.19 13.53 29.38
N LEU A 239 -10.30 13.04 30.62
CA LEU A 239 -11.28 13.54 31.60
C LEU A 239 -11.09 15.04 31.93
N GLN A 240 -9.85 15.52 31.91
CA GLN A 240 -9.53 16.94 32.11
C GLN A 240 -9.86 17.83 30.90
N THR A 241 -9.87 17.26 29.69
CA THR A 241 -9.96 18.04 28.44
C THR A 241 -11.37 18.06 27.87
N GLN A 242 -12.14 16.99 28.07
CA GLN A 242 -13.46 16.84 27.47
C GLN A 242 -14.39 16.02 28.37
N ALA A 243 -15.69 16.31 28.28
CA ALA A 243 -16.72 15.49 28.92
C ALA A 243 -16.72 14.07 28.33
N CYS A 244 -16.75 13.07 29.22
CA CYS A 244 -16.83 11.66 28.87
C CYS A 244 -18.26 11.16 29.13
N ASP A 245 -19.20 11.69 28.36
CA ASP A 245 -20.61 11.32 28.41
C ASP A 245 -20.89 9.99 27.67
N LYS A 246 -22.15 9.55 27.73
CA LYS A 246 -22.60 8.33 27.05
C LYS A 246 -22.34 8.41 25.54
N ASP A 247 -22.55 9.57 24.93
CA ASP A 247 -22.37 9.75 23.49
C ASP A 247 -20.90 9.68 23.07
N ALA A 248 -19.98 10.20 23.88
CA ALA A 248 -18.55 10.03 23.67
C ALA A 248 -18.15 8.56 23.67
N LYS A 249 -18.65 7.77 24.63
CA LYS A 249 -18.38 6.33 24.68
C LYS A 249 -19.00 5.60 23.50
N LEU A 250 -20.22 5.94 23.09
CA LEU A 250 -20.84 5.38 21.88
C LEU A 250 -20.02 5.69 20.62
N ARG A 251 -19.51 6.92 20.48
CA ARG A 251 -18.60 7.29 19.39
C ARG A 251 -17.32 6.45 19.42
N TRP A 252 -16.75 6.20 20.59
CA TRP A 252 -15.54 5.37 20.71
C TRP A 252 -15.76 3.94 20.20
N LEU A 253 -16.92 3.34 20.43
CA LEU A 253 -17.24 2.01 19.91
C LEU A 253 -17.29 1.94 18.37
N GLN A 254 -17.46 3.08 17.69
CA GLN A 254 -17.41 3.18 16.23
C GLN A 254 -15.98 3.30 15.70
N TYR A 255 -14.97 3.53 16.57
CA TYR A 255 -13.59 3.60 16.12
C TYR A 255 -13.11 2.27 15.58
N HIS A 256 -12.26 2.43 14.59
CA HIS A 256 -11.69 1.34 13.84
C HIS A 256 -10.69 0.52 14.68
N ASP A 257 -10.68 -0.82 14.57
CA ASP A 257 -9.76 -1.68 15.36
C ASP A 257 -8.27 -1.30 15.17
N MET A 258 -7.85 -0.92 13.96
CA MET A 258 -6.49 -0.43 13.66
C MET A 258 -6.17 0.91 14.35
N ASP A 259 -7.18 1.69 14.73
CA ASP A 259 -7.02 2.90 15.53
C ASP A 259 -7.11 2.65 17.02
N THR A 260 -7.58 1.47 17.40
CA THR A 260 -7.75 1.02 18.78
C THR A 260 -6.92 -0.23 19.09
N GLU A 261 -5.70 -0.28 18.55
CA GLU A 261 -4.67 -1.31 18.84
C GLU A 261 -5.12 -2.77 18.56
N GLY A 262 -5.91 -2.94 17.49
CA GLY A 262 -6.44 -4.23 17.04
C GLY A 262 -7.65 -4.72 17.84
N LEU A 263 -8.34 -3.84 18.58
CA LEU A 263 -9.48 -4.22 19.42
C LEU A 263 -10.77 -3.55 18.93
N CYS A 264 -11.71 -4.33 18.40
CA CYS A 264 -13.01 -3.82 17.93
C CYS A 264 -13.80 -3.13 19.06
N GLY A 265 -14.54 -2.07 18.73
CA GLY A 265 -15.53 -1.52 19.65
C GLY A 265 -16.75 -2.44 19.79
N MET A 266 -17.24 -2.96 18.67
CA MET A 266 -18.35 -3.91 18.60
C MET A 266 -17.90 -5.15 17.82
N LEU A 267 -17.71 -6.28 18.51
CA LEU A 267 -17.26 -7.54 17.92
C LEU A 267 -18.44 -8.51 17.77
N PRO A 268 -18.89 -8.82 16.54
CA PRO A 268 -19.89 -9.86 16.33
C PRO A 268 -19.28 -11.25 16.53
N LEU A 269 -20.03 -12.14 17.19
CA LEU A 269 -19.67 -13.52 17.47
C LEU A 269 -20.87 -14.43 17.18
N ALA A 270 -20.62 -15.50 16.44
CA ALA A 270 -21.57 -16.56 16.10
C ALA A 270 -20.79 -17.88 16.05
N VAL A 271 -21.37 -18.97 16.55
CA VAL A 271 -20.69 -20.28 16.54
C VAL A 271 -20.41 -20.69 15.10
N GLY A 272 -19.22 -21.23 14.84
CA GLY A 272 -18.75 -21.63 13.52
C GLY A 272 -18.18 -20.50 12.66
N MET A 273 -18.39 -19.22 12.99
CA MET A 273 -17.96 -18.13 12.11
C MET A 273 -16.42 -17.99 12.07
N PRO A 274 -15.83 -17.67 10.91
CA PRO A 274 -14.40 -17.40 10.80
C PRO A 274 -14.02 -16.08 11.49
N VAL A 275 -12.99 -16.13 12.32
CA VAL A 275 -12.39 -14.98 13.03
C VAL A 275 -10.87 -14.99 12.85
N ALA A 276 -10.24 -13.83 12.85
CA ALA A 276 -8.79 -13.70 12.78
C ALA A 276 -8.23 -13.09 14.06
N LEU A 277 -7.07 -13.59 14.50
CA LEU A 277 -6.33 -13.01 15.61
C LEU A 277 -5.81 -11.61 15.24
N THR A 278 -6.04 -10.62 16.10
CA THR A 278 -5.50 -9.26 15.86
C THR A 278 -4.12 -9.04 16.46
N GLN A 279 -3.63 -10.02 17.24
CA GLN A 279 -2.37 -9.96 17.98
C GLN A 279 -1.64 -11.32 17.90
N HIS A 280 -0.34 -11.32 18.24
CA HIS A 280 0.38 -12.56 18.50
C HIS A 280 -0.03 -13.07 19.88
N VAL A 281 -0.72 -14.20 19.92
CA VAL A 281 -1.28 -14.78 21.14
C VAL A 281 -0.30 -15.80 21.74
N ASP A 282 0.24 -16.68 20.91
CA ASP A 282 1.19 -17.73 21.30
C ASP A 282 2.25 -17.87 20.21
N ARG A 283 3.53 -17.71 20.56
CA ARG A 283 4.69 -17.81 19.66
C ARG A 283 5.47 -19.12 19.83
N SER A 284 4.99 -20.03 20.66
CA SER A 284 5.49 -21.40 20.73
C SER A 284 5.24 -22.14 19.41
N GLU A 285 5.48 -23.44 19.40
CA GLU A 285 5.18 -24.34 18.29
C GLU A 285 3.72 -24.26 17.82
N LYS A 286 2.80 -23.76 18.66
CA LYS A 286 1.41 -23.51 18.26
C LYS A 286 1.27 -22.42 17.21
N ALA A 287 2.20 -21.46 17.12
CA ALA A 287 2.26 -20.39 16.12
C ALA A 287 0.96 -19.59 15.94
N LEU A 288 0.33 -19.14 17.04
CA LEU A 288 -0.87 -18.31 17.05
C LEU A 288 -0.52 -16.83 16.82
N LEU A 289 -0.12 -16.53 15.59
CA LEU A 289 0.33 -15.20 15.17
C LEU A 289 -0.84 -14.32 14.70
N LYS A 290 -0.63 -13.00 14.73
CA LYS A 290 -1.58 -12.02 14.18
C LYS A 290 -1.97 -12.39 12.74
N GLY A 291 -3.26 -12.32 12.44
CA GLY A 291 -3.85 -12.62 11.14
C GLY A 291 -4.16 -14.09 10.92
N ARG A 292 -3.78 -15.00 11.83
CA ARG A 292 -4.18 -16.41 11.75
C ARG A 292 -5.69 -16.53 11.94
N VAL A 293 -6.33 -17.26 11.03
CA VAL A 293 -7.77 -17.49 11.02
C VAL A 293 -8.10 -18.72 11.87
N ALA A 294 -9.16 -18.60 12.67
CA ALA A 294 -9.78 -19.64 13.46
C ALA A 294 -11.30 -19.59 13.25
N HIS A 295 -12.03 -20.53 13.83
CA HIS A 295 -13.49 -20.52 13.83
C HIS A 295 -13.99 -20.45 15.27
N VAL A 296 -15.01 -19.65 15.53
CA VAL A 296 -15.62 -19.59 16.86
C VAL A 296 -16.22 -20.95 17.20
N HIS A 297 -15.83 -21.53 18.33
CA HIS A 297 -16.30 -22.85 18.76
C HIS A 297 -17.37 -22.72 19.83
N SER A 298 -17.03 -22.04 20.92
CA SER A 298 -17.91 -21.82 22.07
C SER A 298 -17.43 -20.60 22.86
N TRP A 299 -18.19 -20.17 23.87
CA TRP A 299 -17.82 -19.04 24.72
C TRP A 299 -18.39 -19.22 26.12
N ASP A 300 -17.77 -18.52 27.07
CA ASP A 300 -18.31 -18.34 28.41
C ASP A 300 -18.77 -16.88 28.55
N TRP A 301 -20.08 -16.70 28.63
CA TRP A 301 -20.72 -15.38 28.62
C TRP A 301 -21.56 -15.16 29.88
N PRO A 302 -21.09 -14.35 30.84
CA PRO A 302 -21.85 -14.04 32.05
C PRO A 302 -23.17 -13.32 31.74
N GLU A 303 -24.27 -13.68 32.41
CA GLU A 303 -25.62 -13.16 32.11
C GLU A 303 -25.73 -11.62 32.13
N ASN A 304 -24.98 -10.97 33.03
CA ASN A 304 -25.05 -9.53 33.25
C ASN A 304 -23.90 -8.74 32.61
N ASP A 305 -23.14 -9.35 31.68
CA ASP A 305 -22.02 -8.70 31.01
C ASP A 305 -22.27 -8.57 29.50
N GLN A 306 -21.85 -7.44 28.93
CA GLN A 306 -21.92 -7.19 27.48
C GLN A 306 -20.72 -7.78 26.73
N GLN A 307 -19.82 -8.45 27.44
CA GLN A 307 -18.61 -9.07 26.91
C GLN A 307 -18.44 -10.48 27.51
N PRO A 308 -18.04 -11.49 26.72
CA PRO A 308 -17.73 -12.81 27.26
C PRO A 308 -16.45 -12.78 28.10
N ARG A 309 -16.36 -13.69 29.07
CA ARG A 309 -15.13 -13.90 29.86
C ARG A 309 -14.03 -14.48 28.98
N LEU A 310 -14.38 -15.41 28.11
CA LEU A 310 -13.49 -15.99 27.10
C LEU A 310 -14.29 -16.55 25.91
N VAL A 311 -13.60 -16.72 24.78
CA VAL A 311 -14.12 -17.39 23.59
C VAL A 311 -13.16 -18.50 23.19
N TYR A 312 -13.65 -19.72 23.07
CA TYR A 312 -12.89 -20.81 22.47
C TYR A 312 -12.95 -20.70 20.94
N VAL A 313 -11.78 -20.74 20.32
CA VAL A 313 -11.65 -20.76 18.86
C VAL A 313 -10.94 -22.03 18.42
N LYS A 314 -11.33 -22.56 17.26
CA LYS A 314 -10.76 -23.78 16.67
C LYS A 314 -9.92 -23.45 15.44
N PHE A 315 -8.67 -23.91 15.45
CA PHE A 315 -7.76 -23.89 14.30
C PHE A 315 -7.84 -25.25 13.61
N LYS A 316 -8.46 -25.31 12.42
CA LYS A 316 -8.75 -26.58 11.72
C LYS A 316 -7.47 -27.36 11.35
N ASP A 317 -6.40 -26.65 11.03
CA ASP A 317 -5.12 -27.24 10.58
C ASP A 317 -4.10 -27.42 11.72
N ALA A 318 -4.56 -27.41 12.98
CA ALA A 318 -3.69 -27.56 14.13
C ALA A 318 -3.71 -29.00 14.67
N ASP A 319 -2.52 -29.57 14.87
CA ASP A 319 -2.37 -30.94 15.40
C ASP A 319 -2.14 -31.01 16.91
N TRP A 320 -1.85 -29.88 17.55
CA TRP A 320 -1.68 -29.79 18.99
C TRP A 320 -3.03 -29.81 19.70
N THR A 321 -3.01 -30.24 20.97
CA THR A 321 -4.17 -30.24 21.87
C THR A 321 -3.76 -29.52 23.15
N LEU A 322 -4.69 -28.77 23.77
CA LEU A 322 -4.43 -28.15 25.07
C LEU A 322 -4.59 -29.16 26.20
N ASP A 323 -3.81 -28.98 27.26
CA ASP A 323 -3.93 -29.80 28.48
C ASP A 323 -5.37 -29.75 29.02
N GLY A 324 -5.98 -30.92 29.19
CA GLY A 324 -7.37 -31.06 29.62
C GLY A 324 -8.43 -30.97 28.50
N SER A 325 -8.03 -30.72 27.24
CA SER A 325 -8.91 -30.85 26.07
C SER A 325 -8.69 -32.20 25.39
N THR A 326 -9.74 -32.79 24.83
CA THR A 326 -9.64 -33.93 23.89
C THR A 326 -9.69 -33.50 22.44
N GLU A 327 -9.95 -32.21 22.18
CA GLU A 327 -10.14 -31.65 20.85
C GLU A 327 -8.90 -30.88 20.38
N LYS A 328 -8.38 -31.28 19.22
CA LYS A 328 -7.24 -30.64 18.55
C LYS A 328 -7.56 -29.21 18.12
N GLY A 329 -6.55 -28.34 18.24
CA GLY A 329 -6.60 -26.97 17.73
C GLY A 329 -7.55 -26.03 18.47
N LEU A 330 -8.11 -26.43 19.61
CA LEU A 330 -8.99 -25.60 20.43
C LEU A 330 -8.16 -24.68 21.33
N TYR A 331 -8.46 -23.38 21.34
CA TYR A 331 -7.71 -22.41 22.17
C TYR A 331 -8.63 -21.36 22.81
N PRO A 332 -8.49 -21.08 24.13
CA PRO A 332 -9.24 -20.02 24.79
C PRO A 332 -8.64 -18.64 24.49
N ILE A 333 -9.47 -17.71 24.07
CA ILE A 333 -9.09 -16.31 23.82
C ILE A 333 -9.78 -15.44 24.87
N GLU A 334 -8.96 -14.73 25.64
CA GLU A 334 -9.42 -13.83 26.71
C GLU A 334 -9.36 -12.36 26.27
N PRO A 335 -10.24 -11.49 26.81
CA PRO A 335 -10.16 -10.06 26.59
C PRO A 335 -8.82 -9.47 27.05
N VAL A 336 -8.19 -8.68 26.19
CA VAL A 336 -6.94 -7.98 26.51
C VAL A 336 -7.19 -6.48 26.63
N LYS A 337 -6.39 -5.82 27.47
CA LYS A 337 -6.43 -4.37 27.65
C LYS A 337 -5.35 -3.69 26.81
N ARG A 338 -5.74 -2.68 26.02
CA ARG A 338 -4.83 -1.83 25.24
C ARG A 338 -5.17 -0.36 25.45
N THR A 339 -4.20 0.52 25.21
CA THR A 339 -4.37 1.96 25.32
C THR A 339 -4.15 2.59 23.96
N TRP A 340 -5.14 3.33 23.49
CA TRP A 340 -5.14 4.05 22.23
C TRP A 340 -5.35 5.55 22.48
N LYS A 341 -5.14 6.37 21.46
CA LYS A 341 -5.17 7.84 21.60
C LYS A 341 -6.17 8.47 20.64
N LEU A 342 -7.09 9.27 21.16
CA LEU A 342 -8.10 10.00 20.38
C LEU A 342 -7.48 11.03 19.44
N ASP A 343 -6.34 11.58 19.84
CA ASP A 343 -5.63 12.64 19.14
C ASP A 343 -4.39 12.13 18.39
N LYS A 344 -4.40 10.86 17.95
CA LYS A 344 -3.29 10.18 17.24
C LYS A 344 -2.71 10.97 16.06
N GLY A 345 -3.51 11.84 15.42
CA GLY A 345 -3.06 12.71 14.33
C GLY A 345 -2.28 13.97 14.76
N ARG A 346 -2.18 14.26 16.07
CA ARG A 346 -1.39 15.38 16.59
C ARG A 346 0.08 14.98 16.76
N LYS A 347 0.98 15.96 16.67
CA LYS A 347 2.45 15.75 16.83
C LYS A 347 2.80 15.03 18.14
N ASN A 348 2.14 15.41 19.23
CA ASN A 348 2.29 14.81 20.56
C ASN A 348 0.91 14.37 21.07
N PRO A 349 0.47 13.14 20.76
CA PRO A 349 -0.86 12.69 21.15
C PRO A 349 -0.87 12.33 22.65
N VAL A 350 -1.83 12.85 23.40
CA VAL A 350 -1.92 12.72 24.87
C VAL A 350 -3.31 12.28 25.38
N LEU A 351 -4.33 12.29 24.52
CA LEU A 351 -5.71 11.96 24.89
C LEU A 351 -5.94 10.45 24.83
N ALA A 352 -5.48 9.75 25.85
CA ALA A 352 -5.47 8.30 25.90
C ALA A 352 -6.75 7.66 26.49
N VAL A 353 -7.23 6.60 25.84
CA VAL A 353 -8.37 5.76 26.26
C VAL A 353 -7.88 4.32 26.36
N SER A 354 -8.25 3.64 27.44
CA SER A 354 -7.98 2.21 27.61
C SER A 354 -9.19 1.40 27.17
N ARG A 355 -8.99 0.43 26.27
CA ARG A 355 -10.01 -0.50 25.77
C ARG A 355 -9.72 -1.92 26.23
N THR A 356 -10.73 -2.62 26.74
CA THR A 356 -10.69 -4.08 26.96
C THR A 356 -11.62 -4.79 25.98
N GLN A 357 -11.06 -5.69 25.16
CA GLN A 357 -11.79 -6.53 24.21
C GLN A 357 -10.98 -7.77 23.83
N LEU A 358 -11.65 -8.81 23.34
CA LEU A 358 -11.02 -9.96 22.68
C LEU A 358 -10.13 -9.51 21.51
N PRO A 359 -8.91 -10.06 21.36
CA PRO A 359 -8.04 -9.80 20.21
C PRO A 359 -8.49 -10.58 18.96
N LEU A 360 -9.77 -10.43 18.59
CA LEU A 360 -10.42 -11.09 17.46
C LEU A 360 -11.14 -10.06 16.57
N VAL A 361 -11.18 -10.34 15.28
CA VAL A 361 -12.01 -9.65 14.27
C VAL A 361 -12.70 -10.70 13.40
N PRO A 362 -13.90 -10.44 12.83
CA PRO A 362 -14.45 -11.32 11.80
C PRO A 362 -13.49 -11.42 10.61
N ALA A 363 -13.39 -12.61 10.01
CA ALA A 363 -12.45 -12.90 8.93
C ALA A 363 -13.13 -13.12 7.58
N PHE A 364 -14.22 -12.39 7.32
CA PHE A 364 -14.95 -12.44 6.06
C PHE A 364 -14.43 -11.47 5.01
N ALA A 365 -13.66 -10.46 5.40
CA ALA A 365 -13.08 -9.49 4.47
C ALA A 365 -11.64 -9.12 4.84
N ILE A 366 -10.80 -9.01 3.83
CA ILE A 366 -9.40 -8.58 3.93
C ILE A 366 -9.09 -7.53 2.88
N THR A 367 -8.00 -6.78 3.06
CA THR A 367 -7.50 -5.91 2.00
C THR A 367 -6.71 -6.72 0.97
N ALA A 368 -6.59 -6.20 -0.25
CA ALA A 368 -5.75 -6.83 -1.28
C ALA A 368 -4.30 -7.07 -0.81
N HIS A 369 -3.70 -6.13 -0.07
CA HIS A 369 -2.37 -6.31 0.51
C HIS A 369 -2.32 -7.52 1.46
N SER A 370 -3.32 -7.68 2.32
CA SER A 370 -3.40 -8.83 3.25
C SER A 370 -3.71 -10.15 2.54
N SER A 371 -4.13 -10.12 1.28
CA SER A 371 -4.39 -11.32 0.47
C SER A 371 -3.14 -11.88 -0.22
N GLN A 372 -2.08 -11.07 -0.39
CA GLN A 372 -0.84 -11.49 -1.03
C GLN A 372 -0.25 -12.74 -0.35
N GLY A 373 0.37 -13.61 -1.14
CA GLY A 373 0.86 -14.94 -0.72
C GLY A 373 -0.22 -15.98 -0.37
N LYS A 374 -1.50 -15.61 -0.21
CA LYS A 374 -2.56 -16.57 0.18
C LYS A 374 -3.17 -17.29 -1.03
N THR A 375 -3.61 -18.52 -0.79
CA THR A 375 -4.57 -19.26 -1.64
C THR A 375 -5.86 -19.39 -0.85
N LEU A 376 -6.98 -18.94 -1.42
CA LEU A 376 -8.29 -18.88 -0.77
C LEU A 376 -9.25 -19.86 -1.46
N SER A 377 -10.10 -20.53 -0.68
CA SER A 377 -11.06 -21.52 -1.18
C SER A 377 -12.14 -20.89 -2.05
N ALA A 378 -12.62 -19.71 -1.67
CA ALA A 378 -13.54 -18.92 -2.47
C ALA A 378 -13.38 -17.43 -2.15
N VAL A 379 -13.53 -16.57 -3.16
CA VAL A 379 -13.35 -15.12 -3.04
C VAL A 379 -14.47 -14.34 -3.69
N LEU A 380 -14.77 -13.20 -3.08
CA LEU A 380 -15.66 -12.18 -3.61
C LEU A 380 -14.83 -10.93 -3.90
N LEU A 381 -14.75 -10.53 -5.16
CA LEU A 381 -13.90 -9.45 -5.64
C LEU A 381 -14.71 -8.19 -5.88
N ASP A 382 -14.13 -7.02 -5.56
CA ASP A 382 -14.65 -5.74 -6.02
C ASP A 382 -13.71 -5.15 -7.07
N PHE A 383 -14.07 -5.27 -8.34
CA PHE A 383 -13.31 -4.68 -9.44
C PHE A 383 -13.67 -3.24 -9.76
N ASN A 384 -14.77 -2.73 -9.20
CA ASN A 384 -15.17 -1.34 -9.41
C ASN A 384 -14.52 -0.43 -8.35
N ILE A 385 -13.23 -0.22 -8.52
CA ILE A 385 -12.35 0.50 -7.59
C ILE A 385 -12.13 1.95 -8.02
N HIS A 386 -11.61 2.76 -7.09
CA HIS A 386 -11.20 4.12 -7.39
C HIS A 386 -10.04 4.15 -8.40
N ARG A 387 -10.04 5.10 -9.34
CA ARG A 387 -9.01 5.24 -10.40
C ARG A 387 -7.56 5.33 -9.92
N ARG A 388 -7.37 5.72 -8.66
CA ARG A 388 -6.04 5.85 -8.01
C ARG A 388 -5.53 4.54 -7.41
N THR A 389 -6.35 3.50 -7.34
CA THR A 389 -5.91 2.18 -6.89
C THR A 389 -4.84 1.65 -7.85
N HIS A 390 -3.81 1.03 -7.30
CA HIS A 390 -2.66 0.52 -8.06
C HIS A 390 -3.09 -0.43 -9.18
N VAL A 391 -2.39 -0.41 -10.31
CA VAL A 391 -2.73 -1.20 -11.51
C VAL A 391 -2.71 -2.71 -11.25
N SER A 392 -1.78 -3.18 -10.41
CA SER A 392 -1.67 -4.59 -10.00
C SER A 392 -2.81 -5.12 -9.13
N TYR A 393 -3.75 -4.27 -8.71
CA TYR A 393 -4.85 -4.71 -7.84
C TYR A 393 -5.61 -5.90 -8.43
N GLY A 394 -5.97 -5.83 -9.72
CA GLY A 394 -6.72 -6.88 -10.41
C GLY A 394 -6.01 -8.23 -10.35
N THR A 395 -4.75 -8.27 -10.77
CA THR A 395 -3.91 -9.47 -10.74
C THR A 395 -3.76 -10.04 -9.35
N VAL A 396 -3.50 -9.18 -8.35
CA VAL A 396 -3.34 -9.63 -6.97
C VAL A 396 -4.61 -10.30 -6.49
N VAL A 397 -5.78 -9.69 -6.62
CA VAL A 397 -6.98 -10.27 -6.03
C VAL A 397 -7.54 -11.45 -6.85
N ALA A 398 -7.40 -11.45 -8.17
CA ALA A 398 -7.87 -12.52 -9.05
C ALA A 398 -7.04 -13.81 -8.94
N SER A 399 -5.74 -13.69 -8.64
CA SER A 399 -4.82 -14.85 -8.53
C SER A 399 -4.96 -15.65 -7.24
N ARG A 400 -5.95 -15.38 -6.38
CA ARG A 400 -6.09 -16.02 -5.06
C ARG A 400 -6.81 -17.36 -5.07
N VAL A 401 -7.47 -17.72 -6.17
CA VAL A 401 -8.30 -18.93 -6.30
C VAL A 401 -7.64 -20.00 -7.17
N ARG A 402 -8.21 -21.21 -7.15
CA ARG A 402 -7.74 -22.35 -7.95
C ARG A 402 -8.56 -22.57 -9.24
N SER A 403 -9.74 -21.96 -9.35
CA SER A 403 -10.65 -22.09 -10.49
C SER A 403 -11.56 -20.86 -10.60
N ARG A 404 -12.12 -20.60 -11.79
CA ARG A 404 -13.19 -19.60 -11.98
C ARG A 404 -14.43 -19.86 -11.13
N GLU A 405 -14.67 -21.11 -10.72
CA GLU A 405 -15.84 -21.47 -9.91
C GLU A 405 -15.72 -21.01 -8.46
N ASP A 406 -14.54 -20.60 -8.03
CA ASP A 406 -14.26 -20.15 -6.67
C ASP A 406 -14.22 -18.63 -6.55
N VAL A 407 -14.60 -17.90 -7.60
CA VAL A 407 -14.55 -16.44 -7.65
C VAL A 407 -15.88 -15.87 -8.13
N LEU A 408 -16.36 -14.86 -7.41
CA LEU A 408 -17.45 -14.00 -7.84
C LEU A 408 -17.01 -12.54 -7.76
N ILE A 409 -17.55 -11.71 -8.65
CA ILE A 409 -17.27 -10.27 -8.73
C ILE A 409 -18.55 -9.55 -8.31
N LEU A 410 -18.46 -8.75 -7.25
CA LEU A 410 -19.62 -8.19 -6.53
C LEU A 410 -20.46 -7.22 -7.35
N ARG A 411 -19.89 -6.60 -8.38
CA ARG A 411 -20.59 -5.61 -9.21
C ARG A 411 -19.90 -5.41 -10.55
N ALA A 412 -20.67 -4.96 -11.53
CA ALA A 412 -20.14 -4.55 -12.81
C ALA A 412 -19.08 -3.44 -12.66
N PHE A 413 -18.09 -3.46 -13.54
CA PHE A 413 -16.97 -2.54 -13.54
C PHE A 413 -16.59 -2.14 -14.96
N PRO A 414 -16.05 -0.93 -15.18
CA PRO A 414 -15.63 -0.50 -16.51
C PRO A 414 -14.26 -1.10 -16.89
N ALA A 415 -14.11 -1.51 -18.15
CA ALA A 415 -12.87 -2.13 -18.67
C ALA A 415 -11.64 -1.23 -18.52
N TRP A 416 -11.79 0.09 -18.69
CA TRP A 416 -10.67 1.05 -18.64
C TRP A 416 -9.90 1.04 -17.31
N LEU A 417 -10.50 0.60 -16.19
CA LEU A 417 -9.79 0.44 -14.90
C LEU A 417 -8.65 -0.60 -14.97
N TYR A 418 -8.74 -1.51 -15.93
CA TYR A 418 -7.81 -2.61 -16.16
C TYR A 418 -7.19 -2.56 -17.56
N GLN A 419 -7.27 -1.43 -18.26
CA GLN A 419 -6.61 -1.15 -19.54
C GLN A 419 -5.68 0.07 -19.37
N ARG A 420 -4.85 0.04 -18.32
CA ARG A 420 -3.94 1.14 -17.94
C ARG A 420 -2.47 0.86 -18.29
N GLY A 421 -2.20 -0.32 -18.85
CA GLY A 421 -0.85 -0.81 -19.11
C GLY A 421 -0.17 -1.35 -17.84
N PRO A 422 0.93 -2.11 -18.01
CA PRO A 422 1.67 -2.66 -16.89
C PRO A 422 2.42 -1.54 -16.15
N PRO A 423 2.72 -1.70 -14.85
CA PRO A 423 3.54 -0.73 -14.13
C PRO A 423 4.94 -0.67 -14.74
N GLU A 424 5.28 0.48 -15.35
CA GLU A 424 6.52 0.68 -16.14
C GLU A 424 7.79 0.25 -15.38
N GLY A 425 7.87 0.58 -14.09
CA GLY A 425 9.02 0.23 -13.26
C GLY A 425 9.24 -1.28 -13.13
N VAL A 426 8.16 -2.07 -13.00
CA VAL A 426 8.25 -3.54 -12.90
C VAL A 426 8.79 -4.11 -14.20
N ALA A 427 8.24 -3.70 -15.35
CA ALA A 427 8.70 -4.15 -16.65
C ALA A 427 10.19 -3.81 -16.88
N LYS A 428 10.60 -2.57 -16.54
CA LYS A 428 11.99 -2.12 -16.68
C LYS A 428 12.95 -2.81 -15.72
N LEU A 429 12.53 -3.07 -14.48
CA LEU A 429 13.34 -3.83 -13.53
C LEU A 429 13.56 -5.25 -14.02
N LEU A 430 12.52 -5.94 -14.51
CA LEU A 430 12.67 -7.30 -15.03
C LEU A 430 13.61 -7.33 -16.26
N GLN A 431 13.47 -6.39 -17.20
CA GLN A 431 14.44 -6.24 -18.30
C GLN A 431 15.87 -6.05 -17.78
N ARG A 432 16.05 -5.24 -16.72
CA ARG A 432 17.36 -5.05 -16.08
C ARG A 432 17.92 -6.32 -15.46
N LEU A 433 17.09 -7.10 -14.77
CA LEU A 433 17.51 -8.33 -14.12
C LEU A 433 17.78 -9.47 -15.11
N ARG A 434 17.13 -9.47 -16.28
CA ARG A 434 17.43 -10.38 -17.40
C ARG A 434 18.68 -9.99 -18.19
N GLY A 435 19.24 -8.80 -17.94
CA GLY A 435 20.36 -8.26 -18.71
C GLY A 435 19.95 -7.63 -20.05
N GLU A 436 18.65 -7.43 -20.28
CA GLU A 436 18.08 -6.84 -21.51
C GLU A 436 18.08 -5.30 -21.48
N LEU A 437 18.21 -4.68 -20.30
CA LEU A 437 18.22 -3.23 -20.14
C LEU A 437 19.63 -2.69 -19.81
N ASN A 438 20.19 -1.91 -20.73
CA ASN A 438 21.35 -1.06 -20.45
C ASN A 438 20.88 0.23 -19.75
N LEU A 439 21.32 0.44 -18.51
CA LEU A 439 20.90 1.59 -17.71
C LEU A 439 21.48 2.93 -18.18
N ASP A 440 22.66 2.95 -18.78
CA ASP A 440 23.23 4.19 -19.32
C ASP A 440 22.41 4.65 -20.52
N VAL A 441 22.06 3.74 -21.43
CA VAL A 441 21.19 4.02 -22.58
C VAL A 441 19.78 4.42 -22.10
N PHE A 442 19.22 3.68 -21.14
CA PHE A 442 17.92 4.02 -20.57
C PHE A 442 17.93 5.42 -19.95
N ARG A 443 18.97 5.74 -19.18
CA ARG A 443 19.16 7.07 -18.57
C ARG A 443 19.31 8.15 -19.62
N GLU A 444 20.08 7.93 -20.68
CA GLU A 444 20.22 8.90 -21.78
C GLU A 444 18.89 9.13 -22.52
N ALA A 445 18.09 8.08 -22.71
CA ALA A 445 16.79 8.16 -23.35
C ALA A 445 15.74 8.89 -22.48
N THR A 446 15.71 8.63 -21.17
CA THR A 446 14.81 9.34 -20.25
C THR A 446 15.30 10.74 -19.92
N TRP A 447 16.61 10.96 -19.95
CA TRP A 447 17.26 12.21 -19.57
C TRP A 447 18.02 12.79 -20.78
N PRO A 448 17.32 13.20 -21.85
CA PRO A 448 17.96 13.71 -23.04
C PRO A 448 18.78 14.95 -22.68
N SER A 449 20.00 14.99 -23.19
CA SER A 449 20.93 16.09 -22.97
C SER A 449 21.26 16.77 -24.29
N ALA A 450 21.53 18.07 -24.23
CA ALA A 450 21.97 18.85 -25.37
C ALA A 450 23.18 19.71 -24.97
N PRO A 451 24.14 19.95 -25.88
CA PRO A 451 25.24 20.86 -25.62
C PRO A 451 24.70 22.29 -25.46
N CYS A 452 25.10 22.96 -24.38
CA CYS A 452 24.85 24.39 -24.22
C CYS A 452 25.86 25.18 -25.06
N GLU A 453 25.37 26.06 -25.95
CA GLU A 453 26.18 26.90 -26.82
C GLU A 453 27.19 27.77 -26.03
N ALA A 454 26.77 28.31 -24.88
CA ALA A 454 27.57 29.28 -24.14
C ALA A 454 28.69 28.65 -23.30
N CYS A 455 28.47 27.46 -22.71
CA CYS A 455 29.47 26.80 -21.87
C CYS A 455 30.07 25.54 -22.49
N ARG A 456 29.59 25.12 -23.67
CA ARG A 456 29.97 23.92 -24.42
C ARG A 456 29.88 22.60 -23.66
N ARG A 457 29.23 22.59 -22.49
CA ARG A 457 28.97 21.36 -21.72
C ARG A 457 27.64 20.76 -22.16
N ALA A 458 27.60 19.44 -22.29
CA ALA A 458 26.33 18.71 -22.35
C ALA A 458 25.54 19.03 -21.08
N LYS A 459 24.36 19.59 -21.28
CA LYS A 459 23.44 19.90 -20.20
C LYS A 459 22.19 19.07 -20.41
N PRO A 460 21.62 18.55 -19.32
CA PRO A 460 20.34 17.90 -19.44
C PRO A 460 19.18 18.85 -19.74
N LEU A 461 18.09 18.29 -20.30
CA LEU A 461 16.84 18.99 -20.61
C LEU A 461 16.37 19.93 -19.49
N ASN A 462 16.34 19.48 -18.23
CA ASN A 462 15.86 20.29 -17.11
C ASN A 462 16.72 21.53 -16.83
N LEU A 463 17.95 21.58 -17.35
CA LEU A 463 18.80 22.76 -17.29
C LEU A 463 18.62 23.69 -18.50
N PHE A 464 17.59 23.51 -19.32
CA PHE A 464 17.17 24.44 -20.35
C PHE A 464 15.76 24.96 -20.02
N ALA A 465 15.50 26.24 -20.34
CA ALA A 465 14.11 26.70 -20.44
C ALA A 465 13.42 25.99 -21.61
N ASP A 466 12.10 25.77 -21.54
CA ASP A 466 11.34 25.08 -22.59
C ASP A 466 11.64 25.60 -24.00
N ALA A 467 11.70 26.93 -24.18
CA ALA A 467 12.01 27.55 -25.46
C ALA A 467 13.45 27.23 -25.95
N GLN A 468 14.42 27.17 -25.03
CA GLN A 468 15.81 26.79 -25.36
C GLN A 468 15.89 25.29 -25.68
N TRP A 469 15.13 24.46 -24.97
CA TRP A 469 15.09 23.03 -25.26
C TRP A 469 14.49 22.73 -26.63
N GLN A 470 13.40 23.41 -27.02
CA GLN A 470 12.82 23.27 -28.35
C GLN A 470 13.81 23.66 -29.46
N ARG A 471 14.66 24.67 -29.21
CA ARG A 471 15.78 25.00 -30.12
C ARG A 471 16.77 23.84 -30.19
N ALA A 472 17.19 23.29 -29.06
CA ALA A 472 18.09 22.15 -29.00
C ALA A 472 17.53 20.93 -29.77
N ARG A 473 16.25 20.60 -29.59
CA ARG A 473 15.56 19.52 -30.35
C ARG A 473 15.51 19.77 -31.85
N ALA A 474 15.41 21.03 -32.27
CA ALA A 474 15.46 21.44 -33.66
C ALA A 474 16.91 21.57 -34.20
N ASN A 475 17.91 21.02 -33.50
CA ASN A 475 19.35 21.15 -33.81
C ASN A 475 19.82 22.61 -33.94
N ARG A 476 19.17 23.54 -33.23
CA ARG A 476 19.56 24.95 -33.17
C ARG A 476 20.35 25.22 -31.89
N PRO A 477 21.26 26.21 -31.90
CA PRO A 477 21.99 26.59 -30.70
C PRO A 477 21.04 26.97 -29.56
N ALA A 478 21.28 26.35 -28.40
CA ALA A 478 20.50 26.48 -27.19
C ALA A 478 21.40 26.84 -26.01
N THR A 479 20.93 27.72 -25.13
CA THR A 479 21.66 28.14 -23.94
C THR A 479 21.00 27.58 -22.68
N CYS A 480 21.78 27.02 -21.76
CA CYS A 480 21.25 26.50 -20.50
C CYS A 480 20.84 27.63 -19.53
N LEU A 481 19.95 27.31 -18.59
CA LEU A 481 19.41 28.22 -17.58
C LEU A 481 20.50 28.94 -16.78
N ALA A 482 21.58 28.26 -16.42
CA ALA A 482 22.69 28.88 -15.69
C ALA A 482 23.39 29.96 -16.53
N CYS A 483 23.62 29.70 -17.81
CA CYS A 483 24.23 30.66 -18.74
C CYS A 483 23.25 31.78 -19.11
N GLU A 484 21.95 31.51 -19.21
CA GLU A 484 20.92 32.55 -19.39
C GLU A 484 20.83 33.47 -18.17
N LYS A 485 20.85 32.92 -16.96
CA LYS A 485 20.90 33.70 -15.71
C LYS A 485 22.16 34.57 -15.65
N LYS A 486 23.32 34.03 -16.03
CA LYS A 486 24.58 34.79 -16.10
C LYS A 486 24.51 35.93 -17.12
N LYS A 487 24.01 35.67 -18.35
CA LYS A 487 23.78 36.71 -19.36
C LYS A 487 22.80 37.80 -18.90
N ARG A 488 21.76 37.44 -18.15
CA ARG A 488 20.80 38.42 -17.58
C ARG A 488 21.47 39.26 -16.48
N ALA A 489 22.25 38.65 -15.60
CA ALA A 489 23.01 39.33 -14.56
C ALA A 489 24.05 40.31 -15.14
N ASP A 490 24.78 39.88 -16.17
CA ASP A 490 25.78 40.72 -16.87
C ASP A 490 25.11 41.91 -17.60
N ARG A 491 23.88 41.74 -18.10
CA ARG A 491 23.08 42.83 -18.70
C ARG A 491 22.53 43.82 -17.67
N SER A 492 22.22 43.38 -16.46
CA SER A 492 21.79 44.27 -15.37
C SER A 492 22.94 45.06 -14.74
N PHE A 493 24.19 44.69 -15.01
CA PHE A 493 25.40 45.36 -14.53
C PHE A 493 26.04 46.26 -15.60
N GLN A 494 25.22 46.99 -16.38
CA GLN A 494 25.72 48.13 -17.14
C GLN A 494 25.62 49.40 -16.27
N PRO A 495 26.72 50.13 -16.02
CA PRO A 495 26.66 51.39 -15.28
C PRO A 495 25.84 52.41 -16.09
N GLY A 496 24.65 52.71 -15.60
CA GLY A 496 23.73 53.63 -16.25
C GLY A 496 24.34 55.03 -16.40
N LYS A 497 24.42 55.49 -17.64
CA LYS A 497 24.65 56.91 -18.00
C LYS A 497 23.70 57.79 -17.19
N ARG A 498 24.28 58.73 -16.40
CA ARG A 498 23.57 59.82 -15.74
C ARG A 498 22.65 60.54 -16.73
N LYS A 499 21.33 60.48 -16.54
CA LYS A 499 20.41 61.43 -17.16
C LYS A 499 20.63 62.80 -16.50
N LYS A 500 21.20 63.75 -17.22
CA LYS A 500 21.20 65.17 -16.86
C LYS A 500 19.74 65.67 -16.89
N TYR A 501 19.19 65.99 -15.73
CA TYR A 501 18.03 66.88 -15.64
C TYR A 501 18.53 68.31 -15.59
N THR A 502 18.26 69.08 -16.64
CA THR A 502 18.37 70.54 -16.63
C THR A 502 17.18 71.11 -15.87
N ALA A 503 17.47 71.95 -14.87
CA ALA A 503 16.48 72.64 -14.06
C ALA A 503 16.18 74.02 -14.62
N ARG A 504 14.89 74.41 -14.64
CA ARG A 504 14.31 75.70 -14.19
C ARG A 504 12.92 75.95 -14.84
N PRO A 505 12.04 76.80 -14.25
CA PRO A 505 11.74 76.98 -12.83
C PRO A 505 10.22 76.98 -12.55
N ALA A 506 9.88 76.99 -11.26
CA ALA A 506 8.54 76.92 -10.69
C ALA A 506 7.64 78.13 -11.00
N ASN A 507 6.35 77.88 -11.20
CA ASN A 507 5.29 78.87 -11.02
C ASN A 507 4.27 78.37 -9.99
N TRP A 508 4.26 79.04 -8.85
CA TRP A 508 3.26 78.94 -7.80
C TRP A 508 2.08 79.86 -8.15
N ARG A 509 0.84 79.34 -8.17
CA ARG A 509 -0.31 80.10 -7.67
C ARG A 509 -1.41 79.17 -7.15
N ARG A 510 -1.85 79.51 -5.94
CA ARG A 510 -2.84 78.87 -5.07
C ARG A 510 -4.25 78.90 -5.68
N SER A 511 -5.08 77.89 -5.39
CA SER A 511 -6.19 78.07 -4.43
C SER A 511 -7.10 76.82 -4.28
N ARG A 512 -7.39 76.53 -3.00
CA ARG A 512 -8.64 76.02 -2.40
C ARG A 512 -9.10 74.56 -2.66
N THR A 513 -8.92 73.76 -1.61
CA THR A 513 -9.81 72.70 -1.08
C THR A 513 -11.23 73.24 -0.76
N PRO A 514 -12.31 72.41 -0.58
CA PRO A 514 -12.26 71.17 0.21
C PRO A 514 -13.23 69.99 -0.10
N SER A 515 -12.85 68.85 0.49
CA SER A 515 -13.70 67.90 1.27
C SER A 515 -14.19 66.57 0.65
N ARG A 516 -14.03 65.54 1.50
CA ARG A 516 -14.81 64.29 1.74
C ARG A 516 -14.49 62.98 0.98
N GLU A 517 -13.67 62.18 1.68
CA GLU A 517 -13.91 60.83 2.23
C GLU A 517 -14.18 59.57 1.35
N PRO A 518 -13.85 58.35 1.86
CA PRO A 518 -13.42 57.21 1.06
C PRO A 518 -14.47 56.09 0.97
N SER A 519 -14.63 55.48 -0.20
CA SER A 519 -15.45 54.27 -0.35
C SER A 519 -14.59 53.02 -0.44
N SER A 520 -14.75 52.17 0.56
CA SER A 520 -14.37 50.76 0.56
C SER A 520 -15.43 49.95 -0.19
N ARG A 521 -15.02 48.99 -1.03
CA ARG A 521 -15.93 47.99 -1.61
C ARG A 521 -15.44 46.58 -1.28
N LYS A 522 -16.11 46.00 -0.26
CA LYS A 522 -16.29 44.57 -0.07
C LYS A 522 -17.18 44.03 -1.21
N ARG A 523 -16.87 42.85 -1.74
CA ARG A 523 -17.81 42.04 -2.54
C ARG A 523 -18.18 40.79 -1.73
N THR A 524 -19.48 40.65 -1.48
CA THR A 524 -20.17 39.46 -0.97
C THR A 524 -20.45 38.45 -2.10
N PRO A 525 -20.75 37.18 -1.76
CA PRO A 525 -21.03 36.11 -2.72
C PRO A 525 -22.54 36.01 -3.02
N THR A 526 -22.88 35.67 -4.27
CA THR A 526 -24.25 35.37 -4.71
C THR A 526 -24.54 33.87 -4.60
N ALA A 527 -25.58 33.54 -3.85
CA ALA A 527 -26.32 32.30 -3.94
C ALA A 527 -27.43 32.46 -4.99
N SER A 528 -27.68 31.43 -5.78
CA SER A 528 -28.91 31.26 -6.55
C SER A 528 -29.18 29.77 -6.73
N GLY A 529 -30.18 29.27 -6.02
CA GLY A 529 -30.95 28.08 -6.39
C GLY A 529 -32.18 28.48 -7.20
N ASN A 530 -32.70 27.51 -7.94
CA ASN A 530 -34.03 27.31 -8.54
C ASN A 530 -33.81 26.26 -9.66
N ALA A 531 -34.61 25.22 -9.88
CA ALA A 531 -35.91 24.79 -9.37
C ALA A 531 -35.96 23.25 -9.42
#